data_AF-A0A942QFI3-F1
#
_entry.id   AF-A0A942QFI3-F1
#
_cell.length_a   1.000
_cell.length_b   1.000
_cell.length_c   1.000
_cell.angle_alpha   90.00
_cell.angle_beta   90.00
_cell.angle_gamma   90.00
#
_symmetry.space_group_name_H-M   'P 1'
#
loop_
_entity.id
_entity.type
_entity.pdbx_description
1 polymer ?
#
loop_
_entity_poly.entity_id
_entity_poly.type
_entity_poly.pdbx_seq_one_letter_code
_entity_poly.pdbx_strand_id
1 'polypeptide(L)'
;MQNLSERIDKTINNKVSTKGVSIRILSIPLLIVELFFGLTLVLYFFGPTRFEKDNSFFLLFILTLYHLVFILGYFIEIKKNKYDQIVEKKIYTNPQIQKRRILRFIKLIIVFGIILTTISTVTYTNITSLSPFYLIKQISYSLNNPLGAYSESFGINNGGFIFKLLVIFAPVSWAAFPLSVAFFKKLPITYKILTLIMFLFEAIRWIVMGRNKGVFDLAIIVSVIVLMKFLQNQYTQKSNIEIKISGYKKKKAKSRKSLIVILVLLSSAISYFTNAIGSRTQYYRYDSSLYDTLLMKISPEILHPTLIYLTDYLTQGYRAFSKIIEVDWTPMFGIGNSMFLIANFSGLFGQDFFQYTYQTKLISQGIDPFVAWHTFYTWIANDVHWIGVIVIMFLLGKYFAFIVKRNIIYGEIITYPLICLMFIIMFYMSGNNQVFSQSNTFITFWFLSSYWLLIRKKIVFTKSVYGLFEKNIEKSSLTK
;
A
#
# COMPACT_ATOMS: atom_id res chain seq x y z
N MET A 1 -29.86 -45.21 -7.31
CA MET A 1 -29.86 -44.03 -6.40
C MET A 1 -28.57 -43.91 -5.56
N GLN A 2 -27.96 -44.98 -5.07
CA GLN A 2 -26.69 -44.92 -4.29
C GLN A 2 -25.53 -44.21 -5.02
N ASN A 3 -25.38 -44.40 -6.34
CA ASN A 3 -24.35 -43.69 -7.13
C ASN A 3 -24.57 -42.17 -7.24
N LEU A 4 -25.78 -41.67 -6.96
CA LEU A 4 -26.08 -40.24 -7.00
C LEU A 4 -25.78 -39.56 -5.66
N SER A 5 -26.10 -40.21 -4.52
CA SER A 5 -25.78 -39.67 -3.20
C SER A 5 -24.27 -39.64 -2.97
N GLU A 6 -23.51 -40.68 -3.35
CA GLU A 6 -22.04 -40.66 -3.25
C GLU A 6 -21.39 -39.56 -4.10
N ARG A 7 -21.95 -39.27 -5.29
CA ARG A 7 -21.48 -38.17 -6.14
C ARG A 7 -21.80 -36.80 -5.54
N ILE A 8 -22.97 -36.66 -4.93
CA ILE A 8 -23.38 -35.41 -4.25
C ILE A 8 -22.50 -35.17 -3.02
N ASP A 9 -22.25 -36.19 -2.19
CA ASP A 9 -21.42 -36.10 -1.00
C ASP A 9 -19.94 -35.82 -1.32
N LYS A 10 -19.38 -36.46 -2.36
CA LYS A 10 -18.03 -36.11 -2.85
C LYS A 10 -17.95 -34.68 -3.36
N THR A 11 -18.99 -34.18 -4.03
CA THR A 11 -19.02 -32.81 -4.56
C THR A 11 -19.17 -31.78 -3.44
N ILE A 12 -19.95 -32.08 -2.40
CA ILE A 12 -20.12 -31.24 -1.22
C ILE A 12 -18.81 -31.23 -0.41
N ASN A 13 -18.19 -32.39 -0.15
CA ASN A 13 -16.93 -32.48 0.59
C ASN A 13 -15.77 -31.76 -0.13
N ASN A 14 -15.67 -31.87 -1.46
CA ASN A 14 -14.68 -31.11 -2.25
C ASN A 14 -14.95 -29.59 -2.24
N LYS A 15 -16.22 -29.15 -2.16
CA LYS A 15 -16.55 -27.72 -2.00
C LYS A 15 -16.19 -27.19 -0.61
N VAL A 16 -16.27 -28.01 0.43
CA VAL A 16 -15.88 -27.64 1.80
C VAL A 16 -14.36 -27.55 1.93
N SER A 17 -13.58 -28.48 1.35
CA SER A 17 -12.12 -28.46 1.40
C SER A 17 -11.52 -27.24 0.68
N THR A 18 -12.01 -26.92 -0.53
CA THR A 18 -11.58 -25.74 -1.30
C THR A 18 -11.83 -24.42 -0.55
N LYS A 19 -12.91 -24.33 0.23
CA LYS A 19 -13.25 -23.14 1.02
C LYS A 19 -12.23 -22.90 2.13
N GLY A 20 -11.89 -23.92 2.91
CA GLY A 20 -10.89 -23.81 3.98
C GLY A 20 -9.50 -23.43 3.48
N VAL A 21 -9.08 -23.99 2.34
CA VAL A 21 -7.80 -23.67 1.70
C VAL A 21 -7.74 -22.21 1.24
N SER A 22 -8.83 -21.68 0.68
CA SER A 22 -8.88 -20.28 0.23
C SER A 22 -8.74 -19.30 1.38
N ILE A 23 -9.43 -19.52 2.51
CA ILE A 23 -9.38 -18.62 3.66
C ILE A 23 -7.96 -18.51 4.20
N ARG A 24 -7.26 -19.64 4.40
CA ARG A 24 -5.87 -19.63 4.92
C ARG A 24 -4.91 -18.82 4.05
N ILE A 25 -5.00 -18.96 2.72
CA ILE A 25 -4.14 -18.20 1.79
C ILE A 25 -4.51 -16.72 1.81
N LEU A 26 -5.81 -16.42 1.81
CA LEU A 26 -6.30 -15.04 1.83
C LEU A 26 -6.02 -14.33 3.16
N SER A 27 -5.82 -15.04 4.26
CA SER A 27 -5.47 -14.42 5.55
C SER A 27 -4.00 -14.03 5.69
N ILE A 28 -3.09 -14.48 4.81
CA ILE A 28 -1.65 -14.16 4.91
C ILE A 28 -1.37 -12.65 4.83
N PRO A 29 -1.96 -11.88 3.90
CA PRO A 29 -1.79 -10.43 3.86
C PRO A 29 -2.24 -9.73 5.15
N LEU A 30 -3.37 -10.17 5.73
CA LEU A 30 -3.85 -9.66 7.03
C LEU A 30 -2.84 -9.95 8.13
N LEU A 31 -2.36 -11.19 8.23
CA LEU A 31 -1.39 -11.58 9.26
C LEU A 31 -0.11 -10.73 9.19
N ILE A 32 0.41 -10.45 7.99
CA ILE A 32 1.59 -9.59 7.82
C ILE A 32 1.34 -8.19 8.35
N VAL A 33 0.16 -7.62 8.06
CA VAL A 33 -0.24 -6.29 8.51
C VAL A 33 -0.40 -6.24 10.03
N GLU A 34 -1.11 -7.19 10.63
CA GLU A 34 -1.30 -7.23 12.09
C GLU A 34 0.00 -7.52 12.85
N LEU A 35 0.88 -8.38 12.32
CA LEU A 35 2.21 -8.60 12.90
C LEU A 35 3.06 -7.33 12.86
N PHE A 36 2.98 -6.56 11.76
CA PHE A 36 3.66 -5.27 11.68
C PHE A 36 3.11 -4.29 12.73
N PHE A 37 1.79 -4.20 12.91
CA PHE A 37 1.20 -3.33 13.93
C PHE A 37 1.59 -3.75 15.35
N GLY A 38 1.52 -5.05 15.66
CA GLY A 38 2.01 -5.59 16.93
C GLY A 38 3.47 -5.22 17.18
N LEU A 39 4.32 -5.31 16.15
CA LEU A 39 5.73 -4.88 16.25
C LEU A 39 5.83 -3.39 16.56
N THR A 40 5.07 -2.51 15.89
CA THR A 40 5.13 -1.06 16.17
C THR A 40 4.66 -0.72 17.59
N LEU A 41 3.69 -1.44 18.14
CA LEU A 41 3.26 -1.27 19.54
C LEU A 41 4.34 -1.74 20.51
N VAL A 42 4.98 -2.88 20.23
CA VAL A 42 6.12 -3.36 21.03
C VAL A 42 7.26 -2.33 21.00
N LEU A 43 7.57 -1.76 19.83
CA LEU A 43 8.58 -0.70 19.70
C LEU A 43 8.18 0.56 20.48
N TYR A 44 6.90 0.96 20.47
CA TYR A 44 6.46 2.15 21.21
C TYR A 44 6.59 1.97 22.73
N PHE A 45 6.23 0.81 23.26
CA PHE A 45 6.26 0.57 24.70
C PHE A 45 7.63 0.15 25.23
N PHE A 46 8.39 -0.65 24.46
CA PHE A 46 9.62 -1.30 24.91
C PHE A 46 10.85 -0.93 24.08
N GLY A 47 10.69 -0.14 23.02
CA GLY A 47 11.78 0.34 22.19
C GLY A 47 12.66 1.36 22.89
N PRO A 48 13.81 1.69 22.26
CA PRO A 48 14.79 2.61 22.83
C PRO A 48 14.26 4.04 22.98
N THR A 49 13.37 4.49 22.09
CA THR A 49 12.84 5.86 22.13
C THR A 49 11.85 6.02 23.26
N ARG A 50 12.18 6.88 24.23
CA ARG A 50 11.33 7.19 25.37
C ARG A 50 10.42 8.37 25.06
N PHE A 51 9.22 8.08 24.59
CA PHE A 51 8.16 9.07 24.52
C PHE A 51 7.50 9.26 25.89
N GLU A 52 6.99 10.46 26.15
CA GLU A 52 5.99 10.66 27.19
C GLU A 52 4.77 9.79 26.87
N LYS A 53 4.37 8.96 27.83
CA LYS A 53 3.38 7.89 27.68
C LYS A 53 2.02 8.31 28.23
N ASP A 54 1.65 9.56 27.99
CA ASP A 54 0.38 10.12 28.41
C ASP A 54 -0.77 9.36 27.75
N ASN A 55 -1.84 9.09 28.52
CA ASN A 55 -3.02 8.37 28.07
C ASN A 55 -2.74 7.00 27.39
N SER A 56 -1.70 6.29 27.84
CA SER A 56 -1.33 4.97 27.29
C SER A 56 -2.48 3.95 27.29
N PHE A 57 -3.36 4.00 28.30
CA PHE A 57 -4.54 3.14 28.36
C PHE A 57 -5.52 3.44 27.22
N PHE A 58 -5.83 4.72 26.98
CA PHE A 58 -6.66 5.15 25.86
C PHE A 58 -6.05 4.68 24.52
N LEU A 59 -4.76 4.95 24.31
CA LEU A 59 -4.04 4.55 23.11
C LEU A 59 -4.13 3.05 22.86
N LEU A 60 -3.81 2.22 23.86
CA LEU A 60 -3.83 0.77 23.71
C LEU A 60 -5.25 0.25 23.45
N PHE A 61 -6.23 0.73 24.22
CA PHE A 61 -7.63 0.35 24.08
C PHE A 61 -8.16 0.67 22.67
N ILE A 62 -7.97 1.91 22.22
CA ILE A 62 -8.55 2.37 20.97
C ILE A 62 -7.87 1.75 19.74
N LEU A 63 -6.54 1.58 19.77
CA LEU A 63 -5.82 0.89 18.69
C LEU A 63 -6.23 -0.58 18.63
N THR A 64 -6.34 -1.25 19.77
CA THR A 64 -6.83 -2.64 19.81
C THR A 64 -8.22 -2.73 19.17
N LEU A 65 -9.12 -1.80 19.52
CA LEU A 65 -10.46 -1.75 18.94
C LEU A 65 -10.43 -1.53 17.42
N TYR A 66 -9.62 -0.59 16.92
CA TYR A 66 -9.43 -0.34 15.49
C TYR A 66 -8.97 -1.59 14.72
N HIS A 67 -7.99 -2.31 15.26
CA HIS A 67 -7.48 -3.53 14.64
C HIS A 67 -8.49 -4.68 14.70
N LEU A 68 -9.23 -4.83 15.81
CA LEU A 68 -10.31 -5.81 15.91
C LEU A 68 -11.40 -5.58 14.86
N VAL A 69 -11.85 -4.32 14.67
CA VAL A 69 -12.88 -4.02 13.66
C VAL A 69 -12.33 -4.09 12.22
N PHE A 70 -11.07 -3.77 12.01
CA PHE A 70 -10.39 -3.98 10.72
C PHE A 70 -10.35 -5.47 10.35
N ILE A 71 -9.92 -6.33 11.29
CA ILE A 71 -9.90 -7.79 11.15
C ILE A 71 -11.32 -8.31 10.89
N LEU A 72 -12.33 -7.81 11.62
CA LEU A 72 -13.73 -8.18 11.42
C LEU A 72 -14.20 -7.85 9.99
N GLY A 73 -13.98 -6.61 9.53
CA GLY A 73 -14.33 -6.17 8.18
C GLY A 73 -13.65 -7.03 7.11
N TYR A 74 -12.37 -7.37 7.33
CA TYR A 74 -11.59 -8.23 6.45
C TYR A 74 -12.19 -9.65 6.32
N PHE A 75 -12.50 -10.29 7.45
CA PHE A 75 -13.06 -11.64 7.46
C PHE A 75 -14.48 -11.71 6.90
N ILE A 76 -15.32 -10.69 7.14
CA ILE A 76 -16.66 -10.61 6.55
C ILE A 76 -16.57 -10.66 5.02
N GLU A 77 -15.68 -9.88 4.41
CA GLU A 77 -15.54 -9.84 2.94
C GLU A 77 -14.95 -11.12 2.35
N ILE A 78 -13.97 -11.74 3.03
CA ILE A 78 -13.44 -13.05 2.61
C ILE A 78 -14.54 -14.12 2.64
N LYS A 79 -15.34 -14.16 3.71
CA LYS A 79 -16.41 -15.16 3.90
C LYS A 79 -17.58 -14.98 2.92
N LYS A 80 -17.74 -13.80 2.31
CA LYS A 80 -18.79 -13.53 1.33
C LYS A 80 -18.74 -14.53 0.15
N ASN A 81 -19.79 -15.33 0.00
CA ASN A 81 -19.84 -16.52 -0.85
C ASN A 81 -20.17 -16.24 -2.35
N LYS A 82 -19.47 -17.00 -3.19
CA LYS A 82 -19.54 -17.40 -4.63
C LYS A 82 -20.59 -16.91 -5.65
N TYR A 83 -21.53 -15.97 -5.45
CA TYR A 83 -22.41 -15.60 -6.58
C TYR A 83 -21.64 -14.91 -7.73
N ASP A 84 -20.51 -14.25 -7.43
CA ASP A 84 -19.61 -13.67 -8.44
C ASP A 84 -18.74 -14.70 -9.21
N GLN A 85 -18.59 -15.94 -8.71
CA GLN A 85 -17.66 -16.92 -9.30
C GLN A 85 -18.18 -17.61 -10.56
N ILE A 86 -19.49 -17.77 -10.69
CA ILE A 86 -20.12 -18.48 -11.83
C ILE A 86 -20.35 -17.53 -13.00
N VAL A 87 -20.67 -16.26 -12.72
CA VAL A 87 -21.02 -15.26 -13.74
C VAL A 87 -19.79 -14.69 -14.46
N GLU A 88 -18.62 -14.59 -13.81
CA GLU A 88 -17.41 -14.06 -14.46
C GLU A 88 -16.71 -15.08 -15.37
N LYS A 89 -16.88 -16.39 -15.13
CA LYS A 89 -16.18 -17.44 -15.89
C LYS A 89 -16.72 -17.60 -17.33
N LYS A 90 -17.95 -17.15 -17.61
CA LYS A 90 -18.63 -17.30 -18.91
C LYS A 90 -18.28 -16.24 -19.96
N ILE A 91 -17.50 -15.20 -19.66
CA ILE A 91 -17.39 -13.99 -20.53
C ILE A 91 -16.05 -13.86 -21.27
N TYR A 92 -15.13 -14.79 -21.09
CA TYR A 92 -13.82 -14.65 -21.71
C TYR A 92 -13.83 -15.18 -23.15
N THR A 93 -13.88 -14.22 -24.08
CA THR A 93 -13.39 -14.33 -25.47
C THR A 93 -11.97 -14.94 -25.49
N ASN A 94 -11.60 -15.54 -26.64
CA ASN A 94 -10.35 -16.28 -26.87
C ASN A 94 -9.17 -15.83 -25.95
N PRO A 95 -8.75 -16.68 -24.98
CA PRO A 95 -7.78 -16.33 -23.93
C PRO A 95 -6.44 -15.78 -24.46
N GLN A 96 -6.05 -16.16 -25.67
CA GLN A 96 -4.82 -15.67 -26.29
C GLN A 96 -4.94 -14.21 -26.73
N ILE A 97 -6.08 -13.80 -27.29
CA ILE A 97 -6.33 -12.42 -27.73
C ILE A 97 -6.32 -11.49 -26.52
N GLN A 98 -6.97 -11.89 -25.43
CA GLN A 98 -7.01 -11.10 -24.19
C GLN A 98 -5.61 -10.93 -23.59
N LYS A 99 -4.80 -12.01 -23.55
CA LYS A 99 -3.41 -11.95 -23.09
C LYS A 99 -2.56 -10.97 -23.90
N ARG A 100 -2.73 -10.96 -25.24
CA ARG A 100 -2.04 -10.00 -26.13
C ARG A 100 -2.46 -8.56 -25.84
N ARG A 101 -3.76 -8.30 -25.69
CA ARG A 101 -4.30 -6.96 -25.35
C ARG A 101 -3.77 -6.46 -24.00
N ILE A 102 -3.79 -7.31 -22.98
CA ILE A 102 -3.26 -7.00 -21.65
C ILE A 102 -1.78 -6.62 -21.71
N LEU A 103 -0.96 -7.41 -22.43
CA LEU A 103 0.46 -7.11 -22.56
C LEU A 103 0.71 -5.83 -23.36
N ARG A 104 -0.08 -5.53 -24.40
CA ARG A 104 0.00 -4.25 -25.11
C ARG A 104 -0.33 -3.06 -24.19
N PHE A 105 -1.38 -3.19 -23.38
CA PHE A 105 -1.74 -2.18 -22.39
C PHE A 105 -0.63 -1.94 -21.35
N ILE A 106 -0.03 -3.02 -20.81
CA ILE A 106 1.08 -2.90 -19.86
C ILE A 106 2.30 -2.23 -20.51
N LYS A 107 2.63 -2.59 -21.75
CA LYS A 107 3.71 -1.95 -22.51
C LYS A 107 3.46 -0.44 -22.67
N LEU A 108 2.24 -0.06 -23.00
CA LEU A 108 1.83 1.34 -23.10
C LEU A 108 2.00 2.06 -21.76
N ILE A 109 1.51 1.47 -20.67
CA ILE A 109 1.68 2.01 -19.31
C ILE A 109 3.16 2.17 -18.95
N ILE A 110 4.03 1.22 -19.30
CA ILE A 110 5.47 1.32 -19.02
C ILE A 110 6.09 2.51 -19.77
N VAL A 111 5.72 2.71 -21.04
CA VAL A 111 6.20 3.85 -21.84
C VAL A 111 5.74 5.17 -21.24
N PHE A 112 4.45 5.30 -20.90
CA PHE A 112 3.97 6.50 -20.19
C PHE A 112 4.62 6.66 -18.81
N GLY A 113 4.81 5.55 -18.09
CA GLY A 113 5.44 5.51 -16.78
C GLY A 113 6.86 6.06 -16.79
N ILE A 114 7.70 5.64 -17.74
CA ILE A 114 9.07 6.16 -17.84
C ILE A 114 9.10 7.63 -18.23
N ILE A 115 8.24 8.08 -19.15
CA ILE A 115 8.15 9.49 -19.56
C ILE A 115 7.78 10.35 -18.35
N LEU A 116 6.69 10.00 -17.65
CA LEU A 116 6.20 10.75 -16.50
C LEU A 116 7.17 10.69 -15.31
N THR A 117 7.83 9.55 -15.08
CA THR A 117 8.85 9.43 -14.04
C THR A 117 10.06 10.30 -14.34
N THR A 118 10.49 10.39 -15.60
CA THR A 118 11.59 11.27 -16.01
C THR A 118 11.24 12.75 -15.80
N ILE A 119 10.05 13.17 -16.23
CA ILE A 119 9.56 14.54 -16.01
C ILE A 119 9.45 14.83 -14.50
N SER A 120 8.92 13.88 -13.74
CA SER A 120 8.85 13.95 -12.28
C SER A 120 10.24 14.12 -11.66
N THR A 121 11.22 13.31 -12.04
CA THR A 121 12.60 13.44 -11.54
C THR A 121 13.12 14.85 -11.75
N VAL A 122 13.06 15.39 -12.96
CA VAL A 122 13.51 16.77 -13.24
C VAL A 122 12.75 17.80 -12.40
N THR A 123 11.42 17.67 -12.32
CA THR A 123 10.55 18.64 -11.62
C THR A 123 10.79 18.64 -10.11
N TYR A 124 11.00 17.47 -9.50
CA TYR A 124 11.11 17.33 -8.04
C TYR A 124 12.55 17.41 -7.51
N THR A 125 13.57 17.45 -8.37
CA THR A 125 14.97 17.55 -7.93
C THR A 125 15.71 18.75 -8.48
N ASN A 126 15.08 19.57 -9.34
CA ASN A 126 15.73 20.66 -10.08
C ASN A 126 17.02 20.24 -10.82
N ILE A 127 17.11 18.96 -11.22
CA ILE A 127 18.26 18.46 -11.98
C ILE A 127 18.23 19.10 -13.37
N THR A 128 19.28 19.84 -13.72
CA THR A 128 19.39 20.54 -15.01
C THR A 128 19.90 19.66 -16.15
N SER A 129 20.49 18.50 -15.84
CA SER A 129 21.05 17.57 -16.81
C SER A 129 20.77 16.11 -16.45
N LEU A 130 20.24 15.34 -17.42
CA LEU A 130 20.08 13.89 -17.31
C LEU A 130 21.33 13.11 -17.76
N SER A 131 22.48 13.78 -17.95
CA SER A 131 23.71 13.10 -18.30
C SER A 131 24.14 12.14 -17.17
N PRO A 132 24.60 10.91 -17.48
CA PRO A 132 24.97 9.93 -16.45
C PRO A 132 25.99 10.47 -15.45
N PHE A 133 26.98 11.25 -15.92
CA PHE A 133 28.00 11.86 -15.07
C PHE A 133 27.40 12.85 -14.06
N TYR A 134 26.48 13.72 -14.51
CA TYR A 134 25.81 14.67 -13.61
C TYR A 134 24.92 13.95 -12.59
N LEU A 135 24.17 12.93 -13.01
CA LEU A 135 23.35 12.13 -12.11
C LEU A 135 24.20 11.43 -11.04
N ILE A 136 25.34 10.84 -11.41
CA ILE A 136 26.27 10.22 -10.46
C ILE A 136 26.81 11.24 -9.48
N LYS A 137 27.18 12.44 -9.94
CA LYS A 137 27.65 13.54 -9.08
C LYS A 137 26.58 13.94 -8.06
N GLN A 138 25.33 14.10 -8.50
CA GLN A 138 24.22 14.48 -7.61
C GLN A 138 23.86 13.38 -6.60
N ILE A 139 23.87 12.12 -7.02
CA ILE A 139 23.70 10.98 -6.13
C ILE A 139 24.82 10.94 -5.09
N SER A 140 26.07 11.10 -5.52
CA SER A 140 27.24 11.11 -4.63
C SER A 140 27.14 12.25 -3.61
N TYR A 141 26.81 13.47 -4.04
CA TYR A 141 26.54 14.59 -3.15
C TYR A 141 25.46 14.26 -2.12
N SER A 142 24.32 13.73 -2.57
CA SER A 142 23.17 13.47 -1.70
C SER A 142 23.39 12.28 -0.75
N LEU A 143 24.23 11.32 -1.11
CA LEU A 143 24.64 10.23 -0.22
C LEU A 143 25.64 10.69 0.84
N ASN A 144 26.53 11.62 0.49
CA ASN A 144 27.54 12.15 1.42
C ASN A 144 27.01 13.32 2.27
N ASN A 145 25.98 14.03 1.80
CA ASN A 145 25.31 15.12 2.51
C ASN A 145 23.77 15.01 2.43
N PRO A 146 23.14 13.99 3.05
CA PRO A 146 21.69 13.81 2.95
C PRO A 146 20.88 14.94 3.61
N LEU A 147 21.45 15.64 4.61
CA LEU A 147 20.80 16.78 5.25
C LEU A 147 20.73 17.98 4.30
N GLY A 148 21.83 18.34 3.62
CA GLY A 148 21.84 19.41 2.63
C GLY A 148 20.86 19.16 1.49
N ALA A 149 20.89 17.95 0.93
CA ALA A 149 19.95 17.51 -0.11
C ALA A 149 18.48 17.62 0.34
N TYR A 150 18.19 17.25 1.59
CA TYR A 150 16.84 17.37 2.16
C TYR A 150 16.40 18.83 2.30
N SER A 151 17.26 19.69 2.82
CA SER A 151 17.01 21.13 2.99
C SER A 151 16.74 21.82 1.64
N GLU A 152 17.56 21.54 0.63
CA GLU A 152 17.39 22.06 -0.73
C GLU A 152 16.04 21.63 -1.36
N SER A 153 15.54 20.45 -0.99
CA SER A 153 14.26 19.92 -1.51
C SER A 153 13.03 20.73 -1.09
N PHE A 154 13.11 21.55 -0.04
CA PHE A 154 11.99 22.39 0.39
C PHE A 154 11.78 23.63 -0.49
N GLY A 155 12.84 24.12 -1.14
CA GLY A 155 12.77 25.27 -2.05
C GLY A 155 12.12 24.97 -3.41
N ILE A 156 11.70 23.71 -3.65
CA ILE A 156 11.19 23.27 -4.95
C ILE A 156 9.71 23.63 -5.08
N ASN A 157 9.39 24.47 -6.07
CA ASN A 157 8.04 24.95 -6.32
C ASN A 157 7.13 23.85 -6.88
N ASN A 158 6.34 23.22 -6.00
CA ASN A 158 5.39 22.16 -6.34
C ASN A 158 4.03 22.68 -6.88
N GLY A 159 3.93 23.94 -7.31
CA GLY A 159 2.66 24.55 -7.75
C GLY A 159 2.45 24.68 -9.27
N GLY A 160 3.50 24.44 -10.07
CA GLY A 160 3.50 24.73 -11.51
C GLY A 160 2.55 23.86 -12.36
N PHE A 161 2.30 24.28 -13.61
CA PHE A 161 1.45 23.55 -14.56
C PHE A 161 1.91 22.09 -14.78
N ILE A 162 3.21 21.87 -14.92
CA ILE A 162 3.80 20.52 -15.08
C ILE A 162 3.45 19.63 -13.88
N PHE A 163 3.56 20.16 -12.65
CA PHE A 163 3.19 19.41 -11.45
C PHE A 163 1.72 18.99 -11.48
N LYS A 164 0.81 19.90 -11.85
CA LYS A 164 -0.64 19.57 -11.96
C LYS A 164 -0.89 18.48 -13.00
N LEU A 165 -0.19 18.50 -14.13
CA LEU A 165 -0.27 17.42 -15.12
C LEU A 165 0.23 16.08 -14.55
N LEU A 166 1.36 16.09 -13.82
CA LEU A 166 1.88 14.89 -13.16
C LEU A 166 0.86 14.30 -12.16
N VAL A 167 0.14 15.15 -11.43
CA VAL A 167 -0.91 14.73 -10.50
C VAL A 167 -2.10 14.10 -11.23
N ILE A 168 -2.56 14.70 -12.34
CA ILE A 168 -3.66 14.15 -13.15
C ILE A 168 -3.30 12.79 -13.75
N PHE A 169 -2.06 12.64 -14.23
CA PHE A 169 -1.57 11.39 -14.82
C PHE A 169 -0.98 10.41 -13.79
N ALA A 170 -1.02 10.74 -12.49
CA ALA A 170 -0.53 9.89 -11.43
C ALA A 170 -1.11 8.46 -11.44
N PRO A 171 -2.42 8.24 -11.72
CA PRO A 171 -2.97 6.88 -11.78
C PRO A 171 -2.27 5.98 -12.81
N VAL A 172 -1.78 6.55 -13.91
CA VAL A 172 -1.08 5.82 -14.98
C VAL A 172 0.39 5.62 -14.61
N SER A 173 1.10 6.68 -14.22
CA SER A 173 2.52 6.60 -13.87
C SER A 173 2.75 5.70 -12.67
N TRP A 174 1.92 5.84 -11.63
CA TRP A 174 2.03 5.04 -10.42
C TRP A 174 1.69 3.57 -10.68
N ALA A 175 0.68 3.28 -11.51
CA ALA A 175 0.36 1.90 -11.89
C ALA A 175 1.47 1.19 -12.69
N ALA A 176 2.36 1.95 -13.35
CA ALA A 176 3.46 1.37 -14.13
C ALA A 176 4.41 0.53 -13.28
N PHE A 177 4.72 0.96 -12.05
CA PHE A 177 5.62 0.23 -11.14
C PHE A 177 5.09 -1.17 -10.77
N PRO A 178 3.94 -1.33 -10.10
CA PRO A 178 3.43 -2.64 -9.72
C PRO A 178 3.09 -3.53 -10.92
N LEU A 179 2.58 -2.95 -12.01
CA LEU A 179 2.24 -3.73 -13.22
C LEU A 179 3.47 -4.25 -13.95
N SER A 180 4.52 -3.43 -14.09
CA SER A 180 5.76 -3.86 -14.73
C SER A 180 6.43 -4.99 -13.95
N VAL A 181 6.45 -4.92 -12.61
CA VAL A 181 6.96 -6.01 -11.75
C VAL A 181 6.09 -7.26 -11.88
N ALA A 182 4.76 -7.12 -11.82
CA ALA A 182 3.83 -8.25 -11.88
C ALA A 182 3.91 -9.02 -13.21
N PHE A 183 4.27 -8.33 -14.29
CA PHE A 183 4.35 -8.92 -15.63
C PHE A 183 5.78 -9.02 -16.17
N PHE A 184 6.80 -8.71 -15.37
CA PHE A 184 8.21 -8.60 -15.79
C PHE A 184 8.71 -9.79 -16.62
N LYS A 185 8.38 -11.02 -16.18
CA LYS A 185 8.77 -12.25 -16.88
C LYS A 185 8.16 -12.40 -18.28
N LYS A 186 7.02 -11.76 -18.54
CA LYS A 186 6.30 -11.81 -19.81
C LYS A 186 6.65 -10.65 -20.74
N LEU A 187 7.46 -9.69 -20.28
CA LEU A 187 7.88 -8.54 -21.07
C LEU A 187 9.03 -8.90 -22.02
N PRO A 188 9.11 -8.28 -23.21
CA PRO A 188 10.32 -8.29 -24.03
C PRO A 188 11.50 -7.63 -23.30
N ILE A 189 12.72 -7.89 -23.74
CA ILE A 189 13.93 -7.31 -23.14
C ILE A 189 13.88 -5.78 -23.09
N THR A 190 13.42 -5.13 -24.16
CA THR A 190 13.28 -3.66 -24.23
C THR A 190 12.46 -3.11 -23.06
N TYR A 191 11.28 -3.69 -22.80
CA TYR A 191 10.39 -3.23 -21.73
C TYR A 191 10.89 -3.61 -20.33
N LYS A 192 11.69 -4.68 -20.21
CA LYS A 192 12.40 -4.98 -18.96
C LYS A 192 13.43 -3.90 -18.66
N ILE A 193 14.22 -3.49 -19.65
CA ILE A 193 15.19 -2.40 -19.51
C ILE A 193 14.47 -1.11 -19.14
N LEU A 194 13.40 -0.72 -19.85
CA LEU A 194 12.61 0.46 -19.50
C LEU A 194 12.06 0.41 -18.07
N THR A 195 11.62 -0.76 -17.61
CA THR A 195 11.17 -0.96 -16.23
C THR A 195 12.31 -0.69 -15.25
N LEU A 196 13.51 -1.23 -15.50
CA LEU A 196 14.66 -1.01 -14.62
C LEU A 196 15.09 0.46 -14.58
N ILE A 197 15.10 1.14 -15.72
CA ILE A 197 15.40 2.58 -15.80
C ILE A 197 14.34 3.39 -15.04
N MET A 198 13.06 3.04 -15.15
CA MET A 198 11.97 3.72 -14.43
C MET A 198 12.13 3.60 -12.90
N PHE A 199 12.44 2.40 -12.40
CA PHE A 199 12.74 2.19 -10.98
C PHE A 199 14.01 2.94 -10.55
N LEU A 200 15.04 2.97 -11.40
CA LEU A 200 16.26 3.72 -11.13
C LEU A 200 16.00 5.22 -11.03
N PHE A 201 15.27 5.82 -11.97
CA PHE A 201 14.94 7.25 -11.94
C PHE A 201 14.08 7.64 -10.73
N GLU A 202 13.15 6.77 -10.34
CA GLU A 202 12.38 6.98 -9.13
C GLU A 202 13.28 6.90 -7.88
N ALA A 203 14.18 5.91 -7.79
CA ALA A 203 15.14 5.83 -6.69
C ALA A 203 16.07 7.05 -6.65
N ILE A 204 16.61 7.48 -7.80
CA ILE A 204 17.45 8.68 -7.92
C ILE A 204 16.69 9.91 -7.43
N ARG A 205 15.42 10.09 -7.85
CA ARG A 205 14.58 11.21 -7.42
C ARG A 205 14.55 11.31 -5.89
N TRP A 206 14.27 10.21 -5.21
CA TRP A 206 14.18 10.20 -3.75
C TRP A 206 15.53 10.34 -3.04
N ILE A 207 16.60 9.74 -3.59
CA ILE A 207 17.95 9.87 -3.06
C ILE A 207 18.43 11.32 -3.18
N VAL A 208 18.24 11.94 -4.34
CA VAL A 208 18.63 13.34 -4.60
C VAL A 208 17.81 14.32 -3.76
N MET A 209 16.55 14.04 -3.50
CA MET A 209 15.77 14.82 -2.53
C MET A 209 16.20 14.61 -1.07
N GLY A 210 17.13 13.69 -0.80
CA GLY A 210 17.48 13.29 0.55
C GLY A 210 16.26 12.77 1.30
N ARG A 211 15.43 11.90 0.72
CA ARG A 211 14.19 11.41 1.34
C ARG A 211 14.09 9.89 1.25
N ASN A 212 13.81 9.23 2.38
CA ASN A 212 13.80 7.77 2.47
C ASN A 212 12.50 7.13 1.97
N LYS A 213 11.39 7.88 2.03
CA LYS A 213 10.04 7.36 1.78
C LYS A 213 9.95 6.57 0.48
N GLY A 214 10.36 7.17 -0.64
CA GLY A 214 10.18 6.51 -1.93
C GLY A 214 11.04 5.27 -2.15
N VAL A 215 12.20 5.19 -1.50
CA VAL A 215 13.02 3.96 -1.50
C VAL A 215 12.25 2.83 -0.81
N PHE A 216 11.61 3.11 0.34
CA PHE A 216 10.72 2.15 0.99
C PHE A 216 9.50 1.81 0.14
N ASP A 217 8.87 2.79 -0.51
CA ASP A 217 7.70 2.54 -1.37
C ASP A 217 8.06 1.59 -2.51
N LEU A 218 9.22 1.75 -3.15
CA LEU A 218 9.72 0.84 -4.17
C LEU A 218 9.97 -0.58 -3.61
N ALA A 219 10.58 -0.68 -2.43
CA ALA A 219 10.81 -1.96 -1.76
C ALA A 219 9.48 -2.67 -1.40
N ILE A 220 8.49 -1.92 -0.91
CA ILE A 220 7.14 -2.39 -0.61
C ILE A 220 6.46 -2.87 -1.89
N ILE A 221 6.49 -2.08 -2.98
CA ILE A 221 5.89 -2.47 -4.26
C ILE A 221 6.44 -3.81 -4.73
N VAL A 222 7.77 -3.96 -4.81
CA VAL A 222 8.36 -5.21 -5.29
C VAL A 222 8.01 -6.38 -4.36
N SER A 223 8.10 -6.18 -3.05
CA SER A 223 7.84 -7.22 -2.04
C SER A 223 6.39 -7.69 -2.07
N VAL A 224 5.44 -6.76 -2.14
CA VAL A 224 4.00 -7.05 -2.21
C VAL A 224 3.67 -7.78 -3.50
N ILE A 225 4.20 -7.36 -4.65
CA ILE A 225 3.93 -8.05 -5.92
C ILE A 225 4.50 -9.47 -5.91
N VAL A 226 5.71 -9.67 -5.38
CA VAL A 226 6.32 -11.00 -5.23
C VAL A 226 5.46 -11.88 -4.32
N LEU A 227 5.01 -11.36 -3.18
CA LEU A 227 4.10 -12.03 -2.26
C LEU A 227 2.79 -12.41 -2.96
N MET A 228 2.12 -11.46 -3.63
CA MET A 228 0.85 -11.71 -4.31
C MET A 228 0.99 -12.78 -5.39
N LYS A 229 2.06 -12.76 -6.19
CA LYS A 229 2.35 -13.81 -7.17
C LYS A 229 2.60 -15.16 -6.53
N PHE A 230 3.27 -15.19 -5.38
CA PHE A 230 3.46 -16.41 -4.62
C PHE A 230 2.12 -16.98 -4.15
N LEU A 231 1.26 -16.15 -3.54
CA LEU A 231 -0.06 -16.56 -3.05
C LEU A 231 -1.00 -17.00 -4.19
N GLN A 232 -1.00 -16.30 -5.33
CA GLN A 232 -1.73 -16.70 -6.55
C GLN A 232 -1.30 -18.10 -7.03
N ASN A 233 0.01 -18.37 -7.05
CA ASN A 233 0.53 -19.67 -7.46
C ASN A 233 0.15 -20.78 -6.46
N GLN A 234 0.20 -20.50 -5.16
CA GLN A 234 -0.23 -21.44 -4.11
C GLN A 234 -1.72 -21.76 -4.23
N TYR A 235 -2.55 -20.74 -4.45
CA TYR A 235 -3.98 -20.90 -4.66
C TYR A 235 -4.26 -21.77 -5.89
N THR A 236 -3.65 -21.43 -7.03
CA THR A 236 -3.82 -22.18 -8.29
C THR A 236 -3.38 -23.64 -8.14
N GLN A 237 -2.23 -23.90 -7.51
CA GLN A 237 -1.73 -25.27 -7.31
C GLN A 237 -2.69 -26.10 -6.45
N LYS A 238 -3.12 -25.58 -5.29
CA LYS A 238 -4.03 -26.31 -4.42
C LYS A 238 -5.39 -26.55 -5.07
N SER A 239 -5.93 -25.55 -5.78
CA SER A 239 -7.20 -25.70 -6.52
C SER A 239 -7.14 -26.74 -7.65
N ASN A 240 -5.98 -26.94 -8.26
CA ASN A 240 -5.80 -27.94 -9.33
C ASN A 240 -5.46 -29.33 -8.80
N ILE A 241 -4.80 -29.44 -7.63
CA ILE A 241 -4.51 -30.72 -6.98
C ILE A 241 -5.81 -31.44 -6.60
N GLU A 242 -6.86 -30.72 -6.20
CA GLU A 242 -8.18 -31.30 -5.93
C GLU A 242 -8.92 -31.73 -7.20
N ILE A 243 -8.48 -31.29 -8.40
CA ILE A 243 -9.08 -31.67 -9.70
C ILE A 243 -8.29 -32.80 -10.39
N LYS A 244 -7.03 -33.06 -10.02
CA LYS A 244 -6.20 -34.09 -10.67
C LYS A 244 -5.53 -35.03 -9.67
N ILE A 245 -6.26 -36.10 -9.32
CA ILE A 245 -5.68 -37.42 -9.05
C ILE A 245 -5.17 -37.97 -10.40
N SER A 246 -3.88 -37.76 -10.70
CA SER A 246 -2.99 -38.61 -11.55
C SER A 246 -1.88 -37.78 -12.21
N GLY A 247 -0.63 -38.12 -11.88
CA GLY A 247 0.50 -38.06 -12.82
C GLY A 247 1.38 -36.79 -12.91
N TYR A 248 1.03 -35.64 -12.33
CA TYR A 248 1.87 -34.43 -12.54
C TYR A 248 2.91 -34.21 -11.43
N LYS A 249 4.20 -34.38 -11.77
CA LYS A 249 5.36 -34.17 -10.88
C LYS A 249 5.32 -32.79 -10.20
N LYS A 250 5.37 -32.78 -8.86
CA LYS A 250 5.51 -31.59 -8.00
C LYS A 250 6.75 -30.78 -8.39
N LYS A 251 6.59 -29.66 -9.11
CA LYS A 251 7.66 -28.64 -9.19
C LYS A 251 7.81 -28.00 -7.81
N LYS A 252 8.75 -28.49 -7.02
CA LYS A 252 9.14 -27.91 -5.72
C LYS A 252 9.41 -26.42 -5.93
N ALA A 253 8.61 -25.60 -5.25
CA ALA A 253 8.37 -24.23 -5.65
C ALA A 253 9.65 -23.38 -5.57
N LYS A 254 9.78 -22.49 -6.56
CA LYS A 254 10.76 -21.41 -6.72
C LYS A 254 10.71 -20.35 -5.59
N SER A 255 10.19 -20.70 -4.40
CA SER A 255 9.82 -19.78 -3.30
C SER A 255 11.01 -19.24 -2.53
N ARG A 256 12.09 -20.03 -2.34
CA ARG A 256 13.29 -19.56 -1.64
C ARG A 256 13.93 -18.35 -2.32
N LYS A 257 13.98 -18.33 -3.66
CA LYS A 257 14.52 -17.20 -4.43
C LYS A 257 13.71 -15.91 -4.23
N SER A 258 12.38 -16.03 -4.12
CA SER A 258 11.50 -14.87 -3.88
C SER A 258 11.71 -14.27 -2.49
N LEU A 259 11.87 -15.10 -1.46
CA LEU A 259 12.15 -14.63 -0.10
C LEU A 259 13.50 -13.91 -0.02
N ILE A 260 14.54 -14.45 -0.65
CA ILE A 260 15.86 -13.82 -0.69
C ILE A 260 15.80 -12.42 -1.31
N VAL A 261 15.07 -12.26 -2.43
CA VAL A 261 14.91 -10.94 -3.07
C VAL A 261 14.23 -9.94 -2.14
N ILE A 262 13.18 -10.35 -1.42
CA ILE A 262 12.49 -9.50 -0.45
C ILE A 262 13.45 -9.07 0.67
N LEU A 263 14.18 -10.04 1.25
CA LEU A 263 15.13 -9.76 2.33
C LEU A 263 16.23 -8.80 1.88
N VAL A 264 16.82 -9.01 0.71
CA VAL A 264 17.86 -8.12 0.17
C VAL A 264 17.32 -6.70 -0.02
N LEU A 265 16.14 -6.54 -0.63
CA LEU A 265 15.56 -5.22 -0.86
C LEU A 265 15.23 -4.49 0.45
N LEU A 266 14.66 -5.19 1.42
CA LEU A 266 14.34 -4.61 2.73
C LEU A 266 15.62 -4.24 3.49
N SER A 267 16.63 -5.11 3.50
CA SER A 267 17.92 -4.81 4.14
C SER A 267 18.61 -3.61 3.50
N SER A 268 18.59 -3.49 2.17
CA SER A 268 19.14 -2.32 1.47
C SER A 268 18.37 -1.04 1.79
N ALA A 269 17.04 -1.09 1.85
CA ALA A 269 16.22 0.07 2.21
C ALA A 269 16.46 0.53 3.66
N ILE A 270 16.57 -0.42 4.59
CA ILE A 270 16.88 -0.16 6.00
C ILE A 270 18.30 0.43 6.14
N SER A 271 19.29 -0.13 5.46
CA SER A 271 20.67 0.38 5.47
C SER A 271 20.74 1.82 4.97
N TYR A 272 20.07 2.14 3.85
CA TYR A 272 19.96 3.51 3.35
C TYR A 272 19.27 4.44 4.35
N PHE A 273 18.15 4.00 4.94
CA PHE A 273 17.41 4.76 5.94
C PHE A 273 18.28 5.14 7.13
N THR A 274 19.01 4.18 7.70
CA THR A 274 19.87 4.43 8.86
C THR A 274 20.93 5.48 8.56
N ASN A 275 21.58 5.39 7.40
CA ASN A 275 22.57 6.38 6.97
C ASN A 275 21.93 7.76 6.79
N ALA A 276 20.82 7.82 6.04
CA ALA A 276 20.18 9.08 5.68
C ALA A 276 19.46 9.78 6.85
N ILE A 277 18.96 9.04 7.86
CA ILE A 277 18.44 9.65 9.09
C ILE A 277 19.60 10.02 10.02
N GLY A 278 20.60 9.16 10.17
CA GLY A 278 21.72 9.43 11.08
C GLY A 278 22.51 10.69 10.73
N SER A 279 22.59 11.04 9.44
CA SER A 279 23.18 12.30 9.01
C SER A 279 22.33 13.54 9.29
N ARG A 280 21.00 13.40 9.47
CA ARG A 280 20.08 14.52 9.75
C ARG A 280 19.94 14.78 11.23
N THR A 281 19.90 13.71 12.01
CA THR A 281 19.77 13.76 13.46
C THR A 281 21.13 13.95 14.12
N GLN A 282 22.09 14.62 13.46
CA GLN A 282 23.41 14.93 14.01
C GLN A 282 23.21 15.26 15.48
N TYR A 283 23.80 14.46 16.38
CA TYR A 283 23.81 14.82 17.80
C TYR A 283 22.46 14.73 18.57
N TYR A 284 21.61 13.72 18.37
CA TYR A 284 21.04 13.15 19.60
C TYR A 284 22.24 12.59 20.36
N ARG A 285 22.74 13.36 21.36
CA ARG A 285 23.56 12.78 22.42
C ARG A 285 22.72 11.61 22.91
N TYR A 286 23.09 10.41 22.48
CA TYR A 286 22.45 9.21 22.95
C TYR A 286 22.72 9.19 24.44
N ASP A 287 21.74 9.63 25.21
CA ASP A 287 21.81 9.48 26.63
C ASP A 287 22.01 7.98 26.89
N SER A 288 22.97 7.66 27.74
CA SER A 288 23.22 6.32 28.26
C SER A 288 21.90 5.59 28.60
N SER A 289 20.89 6.32 29.06
CA SER A 289 19.56 5.81 29.37
C SER A 289 18.79 5.20 28.19
N LEU A 290 19.11 5.53 26.93
CA LEU A 290 18.49 4.93 25.73
C LEU A 290 18.98 3.49 25.48
N TYR A 291 20.23 3.19 25.85
CA TYR A 291 20.84 1.86 25.72
C TYR A 291 20.35 0.87 26.78
N ASP A 292 19.69 1.36 27.82
CA ASP A 292 19.25 0.54 28.96
C ASP A 292 17.97 -0.27 28.73
N THR A 293 17.33 -0.11 27.58
CA THR A 293 16.09 -0.82 27.23
C THR A 293 16.36 -2.29 26.87
N LEU A 294 15.38 -3.17 27.13
CA LEU A 294 15.49 -4.61 26.87
C LEU A 294 15.89 -4.91 25.41
N LEU A 295 15.26 -4.21 24.45
CA LEU A 295 15.52 -4.40 23.02
C LEU A 295 16.96 -4.02 22.64
N MET A 296 17.52 -2.97 23.26
CA MET A 296 18.90 -2.56 23.00
C MET A 296 19.90 -3.56 23.57
N LYS A 297 19.66 -4.04 24.79
CA LYS A 297 20.50 -5.04 25.49
C LYS A 297 20.64 -6.37 24.75
N ILE A 298 19.58 -6.82 24.06
CA ILE A 298 19.60 -8.07 23.29
C ILE A 298 20.07 -7.88 21.84
N SER A 299 20.19 -6.64 21.37
CA SER A 299 20.53 -6.33 19.98
C SER A 299 22.02 -6.02 19.83
N PRO A 300 22.66 -6.44 18.72
CA PRO A 300 24.03 -6.06 18.41
C PRO A 300 24.20 -4.53 18.32
N GLU A 301 25.31 -4.01 18.86
CA GLU A 301 25.60 -2.56 18.88
C GLU A 301 25.55 -1.91 17.49
N ILE A 302 25.98 -2.64 16.45
CA ILE A 302 25.92 -2.15 15.06
C ILE A 302 24.49 -1.84 14.57
N LEU A 303 23.47 -2.43 15.19
CA LEU A 303 22.06 -2.20 14.87
C LEU A 303 21.41 -1.10 15.73
N HIS A 304 22.06 -0.64 16.79
CA HIS A 304 21.50 0.33 17.74
C HIS A 304 21.00 1.61 17.07
N PRO A 305 21.76 2.30 16.19
CA PRO A 305 21.26 3.50 15.52
C PRO A 305 20.03 3.20 14.66
N THR A 306 20.03 2.07 13.96
CA THR A 306 18.90 1.64 13.12
C THR A 306 17.64 1.44 13.97
N LEU A 307 17.77 0.77 15.11
CA LEU A 307 16.66 0.51 16.02
C LEU A 307 16.09 1.80 16.61
N ILE A 308 16.95 2.76 16.97
CA ILE A 308 16.50 4.04 17.51
C ILE A 308 15.73 4.83 16.44
N TYR A 309 16.30 4.99 15.25
CA TYR A 309 15.65 5.73 14.18
C TYR A 309 14.35 5.06 13.70
N LEU A 310 14.33 3.73 13.57
CA LEU A 310 13.11 3.01 13.20
C LEU A 310 12.04 3.12 14.29
N THR A 311 12.42 2.99 15.57
CA THR A 311 11.48 3.13 16.68
C THR A 311 10.87 4.52 16.68
N ASP A 312 11.70 5.57 16.62
CA ASP A 312 11.22 6.94 16.58
C ASP A 312 10.30 7.20 15.39
N TYR A 313 10.73 6.82 14.18
CA TYR A 313 9.99 7.08 12.96
C TYR A 313 8.67 6.32 12.87
N LEU A 314 8.63 5.07 13.33
CA LEU A 314 7.45 4.22 13.25
C LEU A 314 6.44 4.50 14.36
N THR A 315 6.85 5.09 15.48
CA THR A 315 6.03 5.13 16.69
C THR A 315 5.78 6.53 17.26
N GLN A 316 6.51 7.56 16.84
CA GLN A 316 6.25 8.93 17.31
C GLN A 316 4.80 9.40 17.07
N GLY A 317 4.16 8.90 16.00
CA GLY A 317 2.76 9.21 15.72
C GLY A 317 1.79 8.72 16.80
N TYR A 318 2.14 7.67 17.55
CA TYR A 318 1.34 7.21 18.68
C TYR A 318 1.37 8.17 19.86
N ARG A 319 2.50 8.86 20.10
CA ARG A 319 2.57 9.94 21.10
C ARG A 319 1.59 11.06 20.76
N ALA A 320 1.57 11.49 19.50
CA ALA A 320 0.62 12.52 19.09
C ALA A 320 -0.84 12.03 19.20
N PHE A 321 -1.08 10.79 18.81
CA PHE A 321 -2.43 10.20 18.86
C PHE A 321 -2.95 9.97 20.28
N SER A 322 -2.09 9.72 21.28
CA SER A 322 -2.56 9.54 22.67
C SER A 322 -3.05 10.84 23.31
N LYS A 323 -2.64 12.00 22.80
CA LYS A 323 -3.04 13.33 23.31
C LYS A 323 -4.25 13.96 22.60
N ILE A 324 -4.81 13.32 21.57
CA ILE A 324 -5.92 13.92 20.81
C ILE A 324 -7.20 14.11 21.62
N ILE A 325 -7.35 13.39 22.74
CA ILE A 325 -8.50 13.51 23.65
C ILE A 325 -8.40 14.75 24.55
N GLU A 326 -7.24 15.39 24.60
CA GLU A 326 -6.96 16.58 25.41
C GLU A 326 -7.25 17.88 24.65
N VAL A 327 -7.64 17.78 23.37
CA VAL A 327 -7.93 18.93 22.51
C VAL A 327 -9.29 18.76 21.85
N ASP A 328 -9.99 19.87 21.66
CA ASP A 328 -11.33 19.83 21.07
C ASP A 328 -11.30 19.39 19.61
N TRP A 329 -12.30 18.61 19.20
CA TRP A 329 -12.48 18.23 17.81
C TRP A 329 -13.22 19.31 17.03
N THR A 330 -12.70 19.68 15.86
CA THR A 330 -13.44 20.47 14.87
C THR A 330 -13.65 19.60 13.63
N PRO A 331 -14.90 19.32 13.23
CA PRO A 331 -15.17 18.51 12.05
C PRO A 331 -14.68 19.22 10.79
N MET A 332 -13.93 18.49 9.96
CA MET A 332 -13.38 18.99 8.69
C MET A 332 -14.13 18.45 7.45
N PHE A 333 -15.25 17.75 7.64
CA PHE A 333 -16.20 17.35 6.58
C PHE A 333 -15.58 16.64 5.36
N GLY A 334 -14.49 15.90 5.55
CA GLY A 334 -13.85 15.08 4.53
C GLY A 334 -12.57 15.67 3.93
N ILE A 335 -12.18 16.90 4.30
CA ILE A 335 -10.93 17.52 3.84
C ILE A 335 -9.76 17.25 4.79
N GLY A 336 -10.04 17.02 6.08
CA GLY A 336 -9.07 16.98 7.17
C GLY A 336 -8.13 15.78 7.14
N ASN A 337 -8.50 14.71 6.45
CA ASN A 337 -7.67 13.50 6.31
C ASN A 337 -6.47 13.66 5.38
N SER A 338 -6.32 14.78 4.66
CA SER A 338 -5.32 14.90 3.61
C SER A 338 -4.71 16.30 3.56
N MET A 339 -3.39 16.39 3.76
CA MET A 339 -2.66 17.64 3.51
C MET A 339 -2.84 18.15 2.08
N PHE A 340 -2.98 17.25 1.11
CA PHE A 340 -3.27 17.64 -0.27
C PHE A 340 -4.63 18.32 -0.39
N LEU A 341 -5.69 17.77 0.22
CA LEU A 341 -7.01 18.41 0.22
C LEU A 341 -6.98 19.74 0.97
N ILE A 342 -6.43 19.76 2.20
CA ILE A 342 -6.33 20.98 3.01
C ILE A 342 -5.64 22.10 2.23
N ALA A 343 -4.49 21.83 1.61
CA ALA A 343 -3.75 22.83 0.84
C ALA A 343 -4.54 23.37 -0.36
N ASN A 344 -5.23 22.50 -1.10
CA ASN A 344 -6.02 22.94 -2.26
C ASN A 344 -7.28 23.71 -1.86
N PHE A 345 -7.98 23.28 -0.81
CA PHE A 345 -9.13 24.01 -0.28
C PHE A 345 -8.70 25.36 0.30
N SER A 346 -7.57 25.41 1.01
CA SER A 346 -7.05 26.66 1.56
C SER A 346 -6.71 27.66 0.45
N GLY A 347 -6.08 27.18 -0.63
CA GLY A 347 -5.83 27.99 -1.82
C GLY A 347 -7.09 28.43 -2.56
N LEU A 348 -8.13 27.59 -2.59
CA LEU A 348 -9.40 27.90 -3.29
C LEU A 348 -10.24 28.96 -2.55
N PHE A 349 -10.29 28.89 -1.23
CA PHE A 349 -11.10 29.78 -0.40
C PHE A 349 -10.33 30.94 0.23
N GLY A 350 -8.99 30.97 0.10
CA GLY A 350 -8.16 32.02 0.68
C GLY A 350 -8.10 31.99 2.22
N GLN A 351 -8.36 30.83 2.83
CA GLN A 351 -8.39 30.63 4.28
C GLN A 351 -7.47 29.48 4.66
N ASP A 352 -6.72 29.58 5.75
CA ASP A 352 -5.96 28.45 6.26
C ASP A 352 -6.89 27.44 6.95
N PHE A 353 -7.12 26.29 6.32
CA PHE A 353 -7.88 25.21 6.96
C PHE A 353 -7.03 24.32 7.86
N PHE A 354 -5.70 24.41 7.80
CA PHE A 354 -4.81 23.56 8.60
C PHE A 354 -5.00 23.82 10.10
N GLN A 355 -5.28 25.07 10.49
CA GLN A 355 -5.52 25.48 11.88
C GLN A 355 -6.63 24.69 12.61
N TYR A 356 -7.56 24.08 11.88
CA TYR A 356 -8.67 23.30 12.46
C TYR A 356 -8.32 21.84 12.74
N THR A 357 -7.16 21.38 12.28
CA THR A 357 -6.72 19.99 12.43
C THR A 357 -6.25 19.67 13.85
N TYR A 358 -6.30 18.39 14.23
CA TYR A 358 -5.64 17.91 15.46
C TYR A 358 -4.15 18.26 15.46
N GLN A 359 -3.48 18.18 14.32
CA GLN A 359 -2.06 18.49 14.17
C GLN A 359 -1.74 19.90 14.71
N THR A 360 -2.51 20.92 14.33
CA THR A 360 -2.31 22.29 14.83
C THR A 360 -2.71 22.43 16.30
N LYS A 361 -3.81 21.80 16.72
CA LYS A 361 -4.30 21.92 18.10
C LYS A 361 -3.36 21.31 19.14
N LEU A 362 -2.64 20.25 18.76
CA LEU A 362 -1.65 19.58 19.60
C LEU A 362 -0.39 20.43 19.88
N ILE A 363 -0.25 21.62 19.28
CA ILE A 363 0.78 22.60 19.67
C ILE A 363 0.65 22.96 21.16
N SER A 364 -0.58 23.07 21.67
CA SER A 364 -0.85 23.30 23.10
C SER A 364 -0.30 22.19 24.01
N GLN A 365 -0.06 21.01 23.45
CA GLN A 365 0.51 19.84 24.11
C GLN A 365 2.01 19.64 23.83
N GLY A 366 2.67 20.65 23.25
CA GLY A 366 4.10 20.62 22.92
C GLY A 366 4.46 19.76 21.70
N ILE A 367 3.49 19.45 20.83
CA ILE A 367 3.71 18.65 19.62
C ILE A 367 3.63 19.58 18.41
N ASP A 368 4.77 19.81 17.77
CA ASP A 368 4.83 20.63 16.55
C ASP A 368 4.33 19.82 15.33
N PRO A 369 3.35 20.34 14.56
CA PRO A 369 2.75 19.66 13.42
C PRO A 369 3.69 19.44 12.22
N PHE A 370 4.76 20.22 12.12
CA PHE A 370 5.73 20.17 11.02
C PHE A 370 7.00 19.38 11.39
N VAL A 371 7.24 19.15 12.68
CA VAL A 371 8.35 18.32 13.17
C VAL A 371 7.88 16.89 13.45
N ALA A 372 6.75 16.72 14.13
CA ALA A 372 6.26 15.42 14.53
C ALA A 372 5.39 14.77 13.45
N TRP A 373 5.61 13.48 13.21
CA TRP A 373 4.71 12.70 12.37
C TRP A 373 3.45 12.33 13.14
N HIS A 374 2.32 12.29 12.44
CA HIS A 374 1.00 12.02 13.02
C HIS A 374 0.38 10.79 12.36
N THR A 375 -0.10 9.84 13.16
CA THR A 375 -0.67 8.58 12.64
C THR A 375 -1.75 8.84 11.59
N PHE A 376 -1.96 7.85 10.72
CA PHE A 376 -3.14 7.80 9.86
C PHE A 376 -4.44 7.99 10.67
N TYR A 377 -4.51 7.44 11.88
CA TYR A 377 -5.67 7.59 12.76
C TYR A 377 -5.95 9.04 13.11
N THR A 378 -4.92 9.82 13.48
CA THR A 378 -5.04 11.25 13.76
C THR A 378 -5.55 12.02 12.54
N TRP A 379 -5.01 11.72 11.35
CA TRP A 379 -5.46 12.34 10.10
C TRP A 379 -6.94 12.04 9.81
N ILE A 380 -7.36 10.77 9.89
CA ILE A 380 -8.77 10.41 9.67
C ILE A 380 -9.68 11.01 10.74
N ALA A 381 -9.21 11.09 11.99
CA ALA A 381 -9.99 11.65 13.09
C ALA A 381 -10.37 13.12 12.87
N ASN A 382 -9.60 13.89 12.09
CA ASN A 382 -9.98 15.26 11.71
C ASN A 382 -11.39 15.33 11.10
N ASP A 383 -11.79 14.31 10.33
CA ASP A 383 -13.08 14.31 9.63
C ASP A 383 -14.19 13.60 10.39
N VAL A 384 -13.87 12.60 11.22
CA VAL A 384 -14.88 11.69 11.80
C VAL A 384 -14.80 11.53 13.31
N HIS A 385 -14.00 12.36 13.99
CA HIS A 385 -13.61 12.18 15.40
C HIS A 385 -12.83 10.86 15.60
N TRP A 386 -12.13 10.69 16.72
CA TRP A 386 -11.40 9.44 16.97
C TRP A 386 -12.36 8.24 17.05
N ILE A 387 -13.56 8.41 17.59
CA ILE A 387 -14.60 7.36 17.59
C ILE A 387 -14.98 6.92 16.16
N GLY A 388 -15.13 7.85 15.21
CA GLY A 388 -15.53 7.50 13.84
C GLY A 388 -14.45 6.76 13.06
N VAL A 389 -13.18 6.83 13.49
CA VAL A 389 -12.09 6.02 12.91
C VAL A 389 -12.39 4.52 13.02
N ILE A 390 -13.14 4.07 14.03
CA ILE A 390 -13.62 2.67 14.16
C ILE A 390 -14.35 2.23 12.89
N VAL A 391 -15.29 3.05 12.41
CA VAL A 391 -16.09 2.77 11.21
C VAL A 391 -15.19 2.75 9.97
N ILE A 392 -14.25 3.71 9.87
CA ILE A 392 -13.31 3.77 8.75
C ILE A 392 -12.40 2.55 8.72
N MET A 393 -11.89 2.09 9.87
CA MET A 393 -11.04 0.90 9.97
C MET A 393 -11.78 -0.38 9.58
N PHE A 394 -13.05 -0.52 9.96
CA PHE A 394 -13.90 -1.61 9.48
C PHE A 394 -14.03 -1.60 7.94
N LEU A 395 -14.34 -0.44 7.35
CA LEU A 395 -14.48 -0.28 5.90
C LEU A 395 -13.16 -0.53 5.17
N LEU A 396 -12.04 -0.09 5.75
CA LEU A 396 -10.70 -0.27 5.21
C LEU A 396 -10.32 -1.76 5.20
N GLY A 397 -10.60 -2.49 6.28
CA GLY A 397 -10.39 -3.94 6.37
C GLY A 397 -11.21 -4.70 5.33
N LYS A 398 -12.48 -4.32 5.17
CA LYS A 398 -13.36 -4.86 4.13
C LYS A 398 -12.82 -4.60 2.71
N TYR A 399 -12.39 -3.37 2.43
CA TYR A 399 -11.83 -3.00 1.13
C TYR A 399 -10.50 -3.71 0.84
N PHE A 400 -9.65 -3.86 1.86
CA PHE A 400 -8.40 -4.61 1.75
C PHE A 400 -8.64 -6.07 1.38
N ALA A 401 -9.55 -6.75 2.09
CA ALA A 401 -9.95 -8.11 1.77
C ALA A 401 -10.51 -8.24 0.36
N PHE A 402 -11.33 -7.28 -0.08
CA PHE A 402 -11.87 -7.24 -1.43
C PHE A 402 -10.75 -7.23 -2.48
N ILE A 403 -9.77 -6.32 -2.36
CA ILE A 403 -8.63 -6.25 -3.28
C ILE A 403 -7.80 -7.54 -3.23
N VAL A 404 -7.47 -8.04 -2.03
CA VAL A 404 -6.68 -9.27 -1.85
C VAL A 404 -7.36 -10.46 -2.54
N LYS A 405 -8.65 -10.66 -2.27
CA LYS A 405 -9.45 -11.74 -2.87
C LYS A 405 -9.48 -11.64 -4.39
N ARG A 406 -9.69 -10.43 -4.92
CA ARG A 406 -9.70 -10.17 -6.36
C ARG A 406 -8.34 -10.39 -7.02
N ASN A 407 -7.27 -10.03 -6.34
CA ASN A 407 -5.91 -10.28 -6.81
C ASN A 407 -5.55 -11.77 -6.81
N ILE A 408 -5.74 -12.46 -5.68
CA ILE A 408 -5.27 -13.84 -5.48
C ILE A 408 -6.09 -14.85 -6.28
N ILE A 409 -7.42 -14.70 -6.28
CA ILE A 409 -8.33 -15.66 -6.92
C ILE A 409 -8.48 -15.37 -8.41
N TYR A 410 -8.65 -14.09 -8.78
CA TYR A 410 -9.04 -13.70 -10.14
C TYR A 410 -7.89 -13.09 -10.95
N GLY A 411 -6.80 -12.68 -10.30
CA GLY A 411 -5.63 -12.10 -10.99
C GLY A 411 -5.93 -10.78 -11.69
N GLU A 412 -6.94 -10.02 -11.23
CA GLU A 412 -7.38 -8.77 -11.85
C GLU A 412 -6.25 -7.74 -11.90
N ILE A 413 -6.04 -7.14 -13.07
CA ILE A 413 -4.87 -6.28 -13.33
C ILE A 413 -4.88 -5.02 -12.44
N ILE A 414 -6.03 -4.39 -12.28
CA ILE A 414 -6.18 -3.16 -11.48
C ILE A 414 -5.91 -3.39 -9.98
N THR A 415 -5.96 -4.63 -9.51
CA THR A 415 -5.71 -4.94 -8.10
C THR A 415 -4.23 -4.89 -7.74
N TYR A 416 -3.29 -5.01 -8.70
CA TYR A 416 -1.85 -4.90 -8.41
C TYR A 416 -1.44 -3.51 -7.93
N PRO A 417 -1.86 -2.40 -8.57
CA PRO A 417 -1.57 -1.09 -8.00
C PRO A 417 -2.32 -0.84 -6.69
N LEU A 418 -3.62 -1.15 -6.64
CA LEU A 418 -4.41 -0.92 -5.42
C LEU A 418 -3.87 -1.69 -4.21
N ILE A 419 -3.43 -2.95 -4.37
CA ILE A 419 -2.88 -3.71 -3.25
C ILE A 419 -1.57 -3.10 -2.75
N CYS A 420 -0.71 -2.61 -3.64
CA CYS A 420 0.52 -1.93 -3.25
C CYS A 420 0.22 -0.63 -2.48
N LEU A 421 -0.75 0.18 -2.93
CA LEU A 421 -1.18 1.37 -2.17
C LEU A 421 -1.74 0.99 -0.79
N MET A 422 -2.55 -0.06 -0.71
CA MET A 422 -3.09 -0.53 0.56
C MET A 422 -1.98 -0.94 1.54
N PHE A 423 -0.97 -1.69 1.09
CA PHE A 423 0.17 -2.03 1.94
C PHE A 423 0.98 -0.80 2.37
N ILE A 424 1.12 0.21 1.51
CA ILE A 424 1.75 1.49 1.89
C ILE A 424 0.90 2.18 2.96
N ILE A 425 -0.43 2.24 2.83
CA ILE A 425 -1.29 2.76 3.90
C ILE A 425 -1.02 2.01 5.20
N MET A 426 -1.07 0.67 5.18
CA MET A 426 -0.88 -0.14 6.40
C MET A 426 0.50 0.06 7.04
N PHE A 427 1.58 0.03 6.26
CA PHE A 427 2.95 0.12 6.80
C PHE A 427 3.34 1.52 7.28
N TYR A 428 2.67 2.56 6.79
CA TYR A 428 2.87 3.90 7.34
C TYR A 428 1.86 4.27 8.41
N MET A 429 0.77 3.53 8.59
CA MET A 429 -0.38 3.92 9.43
C MET A 429 -0.02 4.34 10.86
N SER A 430 0.98 3.70 11.48
CA SER A 430 1.47 4.02 12.84
C SER A 430 2.23 5.35 12.93
N GLY A 431 2.89 5.77 11.85
CA GLY A 431 3.70 6.98 11.82
C GLY A 431 3.05 8.12 11.03
N ASN A 432 2.38 7.83 9.91
CA ASN A 432 1.86 8.83 8.99
C ASN A 432 0.76 8.34 8.02
N ASN A 433 0.07 9.29 7.38
CA ASN A 433 -0.86 9.09 6.28
C ASN A 433 -0.21 9.28 4.89
N GLN A 434 0.74 8.41 4.52
CA GLN A 434 1.56 8.64 3.34
C GLN A 434 0.83 8.61 1.99
N VAL A 435 -0.25 7.84 1.86
CA VAL A 435 -0.99 7.74 0.60
C VAL A 435 -1.91 8.94 0.42
N PHE A 436 -2.60 9.39 1.46
CA PHE A 436 -3.53 10.50 1.33
C PHE A 436 -2.88 11.88 1.50
N SER A 437 -1.70 11.98 2.12
CA SER A 437 -1.00 13.27 2.24
C SER A 437 -0.29 13.70 0.95
N GLN A 438 -0.06 12.80 -0.01
CA GLN A 438 0.61 13.14 -1.27
C GLN A 438 -0.36 13.13 -2.44
N SER A 439 -0.33 14.20 -3.24
CA SER A 439 -1.18 14.40 -4.42
C SER A 439 -1.19 13.20 -5.36
N ASN A 440 -0.01 12.70 -5.74
CA ASN A 440 0.11 11.60 -6.71
C ASN A 440 -0.55 10.31 -6.21
N THR A 441 -0.26 9.89 -4.98
CA THR A 441 -0.81 8.65 -4.43
C THR A 441 -2.28 8.81 -4.02
N PHE A 442 -2.70 10.00 -3.58
CA PHE A 442 -4.09 10.32 -3.27
C PHE A 442 -4.97 10.17 -4.51
N ILE A 443 -4.61 10.86 -5.60
CA ILE A 443 -5.36 10.81 -6.86
C ILE A 443 -5.32 9.39 -7.45
N THR A 444 -4.17 8.72 -7.41
CA THR A 444 -4.06 7.32 -7.85
C THR A 444 -5.01 6.40 -7.08
N PHE A 445 -5.04 6.49 -5.75
CA PHE A 445 -5.89 5.66 -4.92
C PHE A 445 -7.36 5.85 -5.26
N TRP A 446 -7.85 7.09 -5.21
CA TRP A 446 -9.25 7.39 -5.43
C TRP A 446 -9.70 7.15 -6.88
N PHE A 447 -8.87 7.51 -7.86
CA PHE A 447 -9.18 7.29 -9.27
C PHE A 447 -9.29 5.79 -9.58
N LEU A 448 -8.27 4.99 -9.23
CA LEU A 448 -8.28 3.55 -9.52
C LEU A 448 -9.39 2.83 -8.76
N SER A 449 -9.64 3.20 -7.50
CA SER A 449 -10.72 2.63 -6.68
C SER A 449 -12.08 2.93 -7.30
N SER A 450 -12.34 4.20 -7.63
CA SER A 450 -13.62 4.63 -8.21
C SER A 450 -13.84 4.04 -9.60
N TYR A 451 -12.84 4.11 -10.47
CA TYR A 451 -12.87 3.54 -11.82
C TYR A 451 -13.19 2.04 -11.76
N TRP A 452 -12.56 1.29 -10.87
CA TRP A 452 -12.79 -0.14 -10.73
C TRP A 452 -14.22 -0.46 -10.27
N LEU A 453 -14.71 0.26 -9.26
CA LEU A 453 -16.07 0.06 -8.73
C LEU A 453 -17.14 0.42 -9.77
N LEU A 454 -16.96 1.50 -10.53
CA LEU A 454 -17.89 1.95 -11.57
C LEU A 454 -17.95 0.95 -12.74
N ILE A 455 -16.81 0.48 -13.24
CA ILE A 455 -16.77 -0.50 -14.32
C ILE A 455 -17.41 -1.81 -13.91
N ARG A 456 -17.16 -2.27 -12.68
CA ARG A 456 -17.81 -3.48 -12.16
C ARG A 456 -19.33 -3.33 -12.12
N LYS A 457 -19.84 -2.20 -11.60
CA LYS A 457 -21.28 -1.94 -11.58
C LYS A 457 -21.87 -1.99 -12.99
N LYS A 458 -21.22 -1.39 -13.99
CA LYS A 458 -21.67 -1.44 -15.40
C LYS A 458 -21.70 -2.86 -15.94
N ILE A 459 -20.64 -3.65 -15.72
CA ILE A 459 -20.59 -5.06 -16.15
C ILE A 459 -21.69 -5.91 -15.49
N VAL A 460 -22.02 -5.64 -14.23
CA VAL A 460 -23.11 -6.34 -13.51
C VAL A 460 -24.48 -5.88 -14.00
N PHE A 461 -24.70 -4.58 -14.15
CA PHE A 461 -25.97 -3.98 -14.60
C PHE A 461 -26.34 -4.42 -16.02
N THR A 462 -25.42 -4.33 -16.97
CA THR A 462 -25.67 -4.74 -18.36
C THR A 462 -26.10 -6.21 -18.42
N LYS A 463 -25.53 -7.10 -17.60
CA LYS A 463 -25.95 -8.51 -17.56
C LYS A 463 -27.27 -8.76 -16.86
N SER A 464 -27.64 -7.95 -15.86
CA SER A 464 -28.96 -8.04 -15.24
C SER A 464 -30.04 -7.73 -16.29
N VAL A 465 -29.79 -6.75 -17.15
CA VAL A 465 -30.71 -6.38 -18.23
C VAL A 465 -30.74 -7.48 -19.31
N TYR A 466 -29.59 -7.92 -19.83
CA TYR A 466 -29.56 -8.97 -20.86
C TYR A 466 -30.02 -10.36 -20.36
N GLY A 467 -29.73 -10.72 -19.11
CA GLY A 467 -30.21 -11.97 -18.50
C GLY A 467 -31.72 -11.98 -18.23
N LEU A 468 -32.36 -10.82 -18.12
CA LEU A 468 -33.83 -10.70 -18.13
C LEU A 468 -34.39 -10.90 -19.55
N PHE A 469 -33.68 -10.46 -20.58
CA PHE A 469 -34.09 -10.68 -21.98
C PHE A 469 -33.91 -12.14 -22.43
N GLU A 470 -32.82 -12.82 -22.08
CA GLU A 470 -32.61 -14.24 -22.42
C GLU A 470 -33.67 -15.16 -21.76
N LYS A 471 -34.04 -14.89 -20.50
CA LYS A 471 -35.12 -15.65 -19.82
C LYS A 471 -36.49 -15.47 -20.46
N ASN A 472 -36.74 -14.32 -21.11
CA ASN A 472 -38.00 -14.08 -21.81
C ASN A 472 -38.03 -14.73 -23.21
N ILE A 473 -36.86 -14.95 -23.83
CA ILE A 473 -36.75 -15.66 -25.11
C ILE A 473 -36.87 -17.18 -24.90
N GLU A 474 -36.26 -17.76 -23.86
CA GLU A 474 -36.43 -19.20 -23.56
C GLU A 474 -37.86 -19.57 -23.16
N LYS A 475 -38.59 -18.68 -22.49
CA LYS A 475 -40.00 -18.90 -22.17
C LYS A 475 -40.92 -18.85 -23.40
N SER A 476 -40.61 -18.04 -24.41
CA SER A 476 -41.44 -17.95 -25.62
C SER A 476 -41.20 -19.11 -26.60
N SER A 477 -40.02 -19.75 -26.56
CA SER A 477 -39.70 -20.93 -27.36
C SER A 477 -40.18 -22.26 -26.78
N LEU A 478 -40.67 -22.28 -25.53
CA LEU A 478 -41.23 -23.48 -24.88
C LEU A 478 -42.78 -23.52 -24.91
N THR A 479 -43.42 -22.49 -25.47
CA THR A 479 -44.88 -22.38 -25.64
C THR A 479 -45.33 -22.42 -27.11
N LYS A 480 -44.45 -22.83 -28.01
CA LYS A 480 -44.76 -23.24 -29.39
C LYS A 480 -44.23 -24.65 -29.58
#